data_AF-A0A087CP38-F1
#
_entry.id   AF-A0A087CP38-F1
#
_cell.length_a   1.000
_cell.length_b   1.000
_cell.length_c   1.000
_cell.angle_alpha   90.00
_cell.angle_beta   90.00
_cell.angle_gamma   90.00
#
_symmetry.space_group_name_H-M   'P 1'
#
loop_
_entity.id
_entity.type
_entity.pdbx_description
1 polymer ?
#
loop_
_entity_poly.entity_id
_entity_poly.type
_entity_poly.pdbx_seq_one_letter_code
_entity_poly.pdbx_strand_id
1 'polypeptide(L)'
;MDVRDHELAAVEAVSGLQDVSQLRDADTMNAAIEQAQVHASAAKEIADGALWRVASYVPVLGDDVTAVRGMVDVVDGMVGETLPSLASTVQTLMNSGLSGGGEGQLNLQPIVDAQDGFSKVNELVQQQADAINALPQPHVGVVRSAYEQGKEQINKVADMLDQVNGMVQAMPKLLGQDGPRTYLLVAQTTSEQRSGGGLVGSLGTMQVDNGNISVGEFHSNKEFLTLGESATAEEHDVFSDPLYFSFDVRDLFAVPDFSRTAEMLNTVWQRSEYACDIDGVIAIDPLFIQEMVRINGDITLDNGQVLTGDNTAEFMLNGIYKAFDPDTQDMYFEYVASAVMDGAFSNMTMDKMMQIAQAMGSLSEGRHFYAYTFHEDEAEYFQGAGFAKNAPDSETDPEVGIYMNEQNASKLGWYLQRFQYGHPYRLQ
;
A
#
# COMPACT_ATOMS: atom_id res chain seq x y z
N MET A 1 -1.41 -2.62 42.80
CA MET A 1 -0.30 -2.80 41.82
C MET A 1 -0.88 -3.37 40.53
N ASP A 2 -2.19 -3.25 40.32
CA ASP A 2 -2.94 -4.26 39.56
C ASP A 2 -3.35 -3.77 38.17
N VAL A 3 -3.60 -2.46 37.97
CA VAL A 3 -4.05 -1.91 36.67
C VAL A 3 -3.03 -2.17 35.55
N ARG A 4 -1.76 -1.80 35.77
CA ARG A 4 -0.70 -1.97 34.76
C ARG A 4 -0.52 -3.43 34.36
N ASP A 5 -0.57 -4.34 35.32
CA ASP A 5 -0.33 -5.76 35.06
C ASP A 5 -1.51 -6.37 34.28
N HIS A 6 -2.75 -5.93 34.56
CA HIS A 6 -3.91 -6.27 33.73
C HIS A 6 -3.82 -5.67 32.32
N GLU A 7 -3.46 -4.40 32.17
CA GLU A 7 -3.29 -3.76 30.84
C GLU A 7 -2.23 -4.49 29.98
N LEU A 8 -1.07 -4.81 30.57
CA LEU A 8 -0.03 -5.57 29.87
C LEU A 8 -0.51 -6.96 29.45
N ALA A 9 -1.26 -7.65 30.31
CA ALA A 9 -1.84 -8.95 29.99
C ALA A 9 -2.91 -8.86 28.88
N ALA A 10 -3.71 -7.79 28.85
CA ALA A 10 -4.68 -7.56 27.77
C ALA A 10 -3.98 -7.36 26.42
N VAL A 11 -2.93 -6.54 26.38
CA VAL A 11 -2.10 -6.33 25.19
C VAL A 11 -1.39 -7.61 24.76
N GLU A 12 -0.82 -8.36 25.72
CA GLU A 12 -0.13 -9.62 25.45
C GLU A 12 -1.09 -10.67 24.85
N ALA A 13 -2.33 -10.76 25.36
CA ALA A 13 -3.34 -11.68 24.84
C ALA A 13 -3.65 -11.46 23.36
N VAL A 14 -3.65 -10.20 22.88
CA VAL A 14 -3.91 -9.86 21.48
C VAL A 14 -2.63 -9.76 20.64
N SER A 15 -1.46 -9.68 21.26
CA SER A 15 -0.17 -9.59 20.55
C SER A 15 0.14 -10.82 19.69
N GLY A 16 -0.46 -11.97 20.01
CA GLY A 16 -0.39 -13.17 19.18
C GLY A 16 -1.04 -12.97 17.80
N LEU A 17 -2.06 -12.11 17.68
CA LEU A 17 -2.83 -11.86 16.47
C LEU A 17 -2.10 -11.02 15.41
N GLN A 18 -0.80 -10.77 15.57
CA GLN A 18 0.03 -10.05 14.61
C GLN A 18 0.22 -10.80 13.28
N ASP A 19 -0.04 -12.10 13.26
CA ASP A 19 0.03 -12.93 12.07
C ASP A 19 -1.38 -13.16 11.49
N VAL A 20 -1.57 -12.79 10.22
CA VAL A 20 -2.83 -12.97 9.48
C VAL A 20 -3.30 -14.42 9.50
N SER A 21 -2.38 -15.39 9.55
CA SER A 21 -2.73 -16.81 9.68
C SER A 21 -3.44 -17.14 10.99
N GLN A 22 -3.17 -16.40 12.07
CA GLN A 22 -3.85 -16.55 13.36
C GLN A 22 -5.23 -15.90 13.37
N LEU A 23 -5.46 -14.89 12.51
CA LEU A 23 -6.80 -14.31 12.31
C LEU A 23 -7.77 -15.31 11.67
N ARG A 24 -7.27 -16.34 10.96
CA ARG A 24 -8.09 -17.36 10.30
C ARG A 24 -8.78 -18.32 11.26
N ASP A 25 -8.14 -18.61 12.39
CA ASP A 25 -8.71 -19.48 13.40
C ASP A 25 -9.64 -18.66 14.28
N ALA A 26 -10.93 -18.73 13.94
CA ALA A 26 -11.98 -18.04 14.68
C ALA A 26 -11.95 -18.39 16.18
N ASP A 27 -11.62 -19.63 16.54
CA ASP A 27 -11.57 -20.05 17.95
C ASP A 27 -10.35 -19.44 18.65
N THR A 28 -9.18 -19.45 18.01
CA THR A 28 -7.97 -18.81 18.56
C THR A 28 -8.15 -17.30 18.70
N MET A 29 -8.72 -16.63 17.69
CA MET A 29 -8.97 -15.19 17.73
C MET A 29 -10.01 -14.82 18.80
N ASN A 30 -11.13 -15.55 18.87
CA ASN A 30 -12.15 -15.31 19.87
C ASN A 30 -11.61 -15.55 21.29
N ALA A 31 -10.81 -16.61 21.50
CA ALA A 31 -10.19 -16.88 22.80
C ALA A 31 -9.20 -15.78 23.22
N ALA A 32 -8.41 -15.24 22.29
CA ALA A 32 -7.51 -14.11 22.53
C ALA A 32 -8.30 -12.85 22.92
N ILE A 33 -9.37 -12.53 22.19
CA ILE A 33 -10.25 -11.40 22.48
C ILE A 33 -10.92 -11.57 23.85
N GLU A 34 -11.44 -12.76 24.18
CA GLU A 34 -12.05 -13.05 25.48
C GLU A 34 -11.05 -12.87 26.64
N GLN A 35 -9.81 -13.34 26.48
CA GLN A 35 -8.75 -13.14 27.49
C GLN A 35 -8.44 -11.66 27.66
N ALA A 36 -8.31 -10.91 26.56
CA ALA A 36 -8.05 -9.48 26.59
C ALA A 36 -9.18 -8.71 27.28
N GLN A 37 -10.44 -9.06 27.00
CA GLN A 37 -11.63 -8.50 27.66
C GLN A 37 -11.61 -8.73 29.18
N VAL A 38 -11.29 -9.94 29.64
CA VAL A 38 -11.18 -10.24 31.08
C VAL A 38 -10.17 -9.33 31.76
N HIS A 39 -8.99 -9.14 31.15
CA HIS A 39 -7.95 -8.30 31.72
C HIS A 39 -8.29 -6.80 31.65
N ALA A 40 -8.80 -6.31 30.52
CA ALA A 40 -9.19 -4.90 30.37
C ALA A 40 -10.34 -4.52 31.31
N SER A 41 -11.37 -5.36 31.41
CA SER A 41 -12.48 -5.12 32.35
C SER A 41 -12.01 -5.14 33.81
N ALA A 42 -11.07 -6.02 34.18
CA ALA A 42 -10.48 -6.01 35.52
C ALA A 42 -9.66 -4.73 35.79
N ALA A 43 -8.85 -4.29 34.82
CA ALA A 43 -8.14 -3.01 34.91
C ALA A 43 -9.11 -1.84 35.09
N LYS A 44 -10.22 -1.84 34.34
CA LYS A 44 -11.29 -0.84 34.43
C LYS A 44 -11.95 -0.83 35.79
N GLU A 45 -12.39 -1.99 36.31
CA GLU A 45 -12.99 -2.07 37.64
C GLU A 45 -12.08 -1.49 38.74
N ILE A 46 -10.77 -1.74 38.65
CA ILE A 46 -9.79 -1.19 39.60
C ILE A 46 -9.67 0.32 39.41
N ALA A 47 -9.44 0.77 38.17
CA ALA A 47 -9.23 2.18 37.82
C ALA A 47 -10.48 3.05 38.07
N ASP A 48 -11.66 2.44 38.09
CA ASP A 48 -12.93 3.11 38.37
C ASP A 48 -13.38 3.00 39.84
N GLY A 49 -12.60 2.31 40.65
CA GLY A 49 -12.81 2.19 42.09
C GLY A 49 -12.80 3.54 42.81
N ALA A 50 -13.50 3.61 43.95
CA ALA A 50 -13.69 4.84 44.70
C ALA A 50 -12.38 5.57 45.05
N LEU A 51 -11.30 4.82 45.33
CA LEU A 51 -9.98 5.40 45.64
C LEU A 51 -9.35 6.12 44.44
N TRP A 52 -9.51 5.58 43.23
CA TRP A 52 -9.00 6.19 41.99
C TRP A 52 -9.81 7.42 41.61
N ARG A 53 -11.13 7.37 41.74
CA ARG A 53 -12.00 8.54 41.52
C ARG A 53 -11.72 9.69 42.48
N VAL A 54 -11.38 9.39 43.73
CA VAL A 54 -10.97 10.43 44.69
C VAL A 54 -9.58 10.97 44.34
N ALA A 55 -8.65 10.09 43.96
CA ALA A 55 -7.29 10.46 43.59
C ALA A 55 -7.24 11.37 42.34
N SER A 56 -8.19 11.26 41.41
CA SER A 56 -8.25 12.12 40.22
C SER A 56 -8.56 13.59 40.51
N TYR A 57 -9.05 13.94 41.70
CA TYR A 57 -9.29 15.34 42.11
C TYR A 57 -8.11 15.97 42.87
N VAL A 58 -7.03 15.22 43.10
CA VAL A 58 -5.85 15.72 43.82
C VAL A 58 -5.11 16.72 42.92
N PRO A 59 -4.84 17.96 43.37
CA PRO A 59 -4.08 18.92 42.57
C PRO A 59 -2.70 18.35 42.18
N VAL A 60 -2.27 18.63 40.94
CA VAL A 60 -0.99 18.16 40.33
C VAL A 60 -0.99 16.67 39.94
N LEU A 61 -1.48 15.76 40.79
CA LEU A 61 -1.48 14.31 40.51
C LEU A 61 -2.78 13.77 39.89
N GLY A 62 -3.85 14.58 39.89
CA GLY A 62 -5.16 14.20 39.38
C GLY A 62 -5.16 13.95 37.87
N ASP A 63 -4.30 14.66 37.13
CA ASP A 63 -4.13 14.49 35.69
C ASP A 63 -3.51 13.13 35.34
N ASP A 64 -2.50 12.68 36.09
CA ASP A 64 -1.90 11.35 35.93
C ASP A 64 -2.93 10.23 36.18
N VAL A 65 -3.74 10.38 37.23
CA VAL A 65 -4.82 9.43 37.55
C VAL A 65 -5.91 9.44 36.48
N THR A 66 -6.27 10.62 35.97
CA THR A 66 -7.24 10.77 34.88
C THR A 66 -6.72 10.14 33.59
N ALA A 67 -5.45 10.35 33.26
CA ALA A 67 -4.81 9.74 32.09
C ALA A 67 -4.77 8.21 32.20
N VAL A 68 -4.41 7.65 33.36
CA VAL A 68 -4.45 6.19 33.56
C VAL A 68 -5.86 5.63 33.38
N ARG A 69 -6.87 6.28 33.96
CA ARG A 69 -8.27 5.86 33.81
C ARG A 69 -8.72 5.92 32.36
N GLY A 70 -8.40 6.99 31.66
CA GLY A 70 -8.73 7.15 30.25
C GLY A 70 -8.04 6.13 29.34
N MET A 71 -6.76 5.80 29.59
CA MET A 71 -6.07 4.75 28.83
C MET A 71 -6.75 3.38 29.02
N VAL A 72 -7.16 3.06 30.25
CA VAL A 72 -7.89 1.83 30.56
C VAL A 72 -9.26 1.80 29.87
N ASP A 73 -9.99 2.91 29.85
CA ASP A 73 -11.26 3.03 29.12
C ASP A 73 -11.08 2.80 27.62
N VAL A 74 -9.98 3.31 27.06
CA VAL A 74 -9.63 3.13 25.64
C VAL A 74 -9.30 1.68 25.32
N VAL A 75 -8.50 1.00 26.15
CA VAL A 75 -8.18 -0.42 25.96
C VAL A 75 -9.43 -1.29 26.09
N ASP A 76 -10.29 -1.02 27.09
CA ASP A 76 -11.58 -1.69 27.25
C ASP A 76 -12.49 -1.50 26.04
N GLY A 77 -12.56 -0.29 25.47
CA GLY A 77 -13.31 -0.03 24.22
C GLY A 77 -12.75 -0.76 23.00
N MET A 78 -11.41 -0.82 22.88
CA MET A 78 -10.75 -1.58 21.82
C MET A 78 -11.10 -3.09 21.91
N VAL A 79 -10.96 -3.71 23.08
CA VAL A 79 -11.19 -5.15 23.22
C VAL A 79 -12.67 -5.54 23.34
N GLY A 80 -13.50 -4.64 23.87
CA GLY A 80 -14.92 -4.88 24.13
C GLY A 80 -15.80 -4.73 22.90
N GLU A 81 -15.48 -3.79 22.00
CA GLU A 81 -16.31 -3.47 20.84
C GLU A 81 -15.56 -3.58 19.51
N THR A 82 -14.38 -2.96 19.44
CA THR A 82 -13.64 -2.84 18.17
C THR A 82 -13.12 -4.18 17.67
N LEU A 83 -12.36 -4.91 18.48
CA LEU A 83 -11.77 -6.20 18.08
C LEU A 83 -12.84 -7.25 17.74
N PRO A 84 -13.93 -7.42 18.51
CA PRO A 84 -15.03 -8.30 18.10
C PRO A 84 -15.68 -7.90 16.76
N SER A 85 -15.86 -6.59 16.51
CA SER A 85 -16.44 -6.10 15.25
C SER A 85 -15.51 -6.39 14.07
N LEU A 86 -14.19 -6.18 14.24
CA LEU A 86 -13.19 -6.52 13.23
C LEU A 86 -13.14 -8.03 12.98
N ALA A 87 -13.09 -8.82 14.04
CA ALA A 87 -13.06 -10.28 13.99
C ALA A 87 -14.25 -10.85 13.20
N SER A 88 -15.46 -10.38 13.49
CA SER A 88 -16.68 -10.84 12.79
C SER A 88 -16.71 -10.41 11.32
N THR A 89 -16.25 -9.19 11.00
CA THR A 89 -16.16 -8.69 9.62
C THR A 89 -15.16 -9.51 8.81
N VAL A 90 -13.96 -9.72 9.35
CA VAL A 90 -12.90 -10.50 8.70
C VAL A 90 -13.31 -11.97 8.55
N GLN A 91 -13.92 -12.59 9.57
CA GLN A 91 -14.44 -13.96 9.47
C GLN A 91 -15.51 -14.11 8.38
N THR A 92 -16.43 -13.16 8.27
CA THR A 92 -17.45 -13.15 7.21
C THR A 92 -16.80 -13.13 5.83
N LEU A 93 -15.82 -12.24 5.65
CA LEU A 93 -15.11 -12.10 4.38
C LEU A 93 -14.27 -13.33 4.04
N MET A 94 -13.55 -13.90 5.02
CA MET A 94 -12.73 -15.11 4.84
C MET A 94 -13.55 -16.35 4.48
N ASN A 95 -14.76 -16.47 5.04
CA ASN A 95 -15.68 -17.58 4.75
C ASN A 95 -16.41 -17.40 3.41
N SER A 96 -16.23 -16.26 2.74
CA SER A 96 -16.85 -15.96 1.46
C SER A 96 -15.94 -16.35 0.29
N GLY A 97 -16.55 -16.80 -0.81
CA GLY A 97 -15.83 -17.11 -2.03
C GLY A 97 -15.48 -15.84 -2.80
N LEU A 98 -14.21 -15.42 -2.73
CA LEU A 98 -13.70 -14.26 -3.47
C LEU A 98 -13.40 -14.56 -4.95
N SER A 99 -13.20 -15.83 -5.31
CA SER A 99 -13.04 -16.23 -6.71
C SER A 99 -14.39 -16.24 -7.44
N GLY A 100 -14.45 -15.60 -8.62
CA GLY A 100 -15.64 -15.50 -9.47
C GLY A 100 -15.95 -16.76 -10.29
N GLY A 101 -15.09 -17.78 -10.26
CA GLY A 101 -15.30 -19.06 -10.95
C GLY A 101 -14.61 -19.21 -12.31
N GLY A 102 -14.04 -18.12 -12.86
CA GLY A 102 -13.15 -18.12 -14.03
C GLY A 102 -11.76 -17.54 -13.72
N GLU A 103 -10.79 -17.77 -14.60
CA GLU A 103 -9.48 -17.09 -14.54
C GLU A 103 -9.68 -15.58 -14.66
N GLY A 104 -8.96 -14.80 -13.84
CA GLY A 104 -9.08 -13.33 -13.82
C GLY A 104 -10.42 -12.77 -13.28
N GLN A 105 -11.32 -13.61 -12.76
CA GLN A 105 -12.61 -13.15 -12.24
C GLN A 105 -12.63 -13.10 -10.71
N LEU A 106 -12.88 -11.91 -10.16
CA LEU A 106 -13.11 -11.66 -8.75
C LEU A 106 -14.60 -11.50 -8.46
N ASN A 107 -15.09 -12.17 -7.42
CA ASN A 107 -16.42 -11.92 -6.87
C ASN A 107 -16.34 -10.70 -5.95
N LEU A 108 -16.87 -9.57 -6.40
CA LEU A 108 -16.84 -8.31 -5.64
C LEU A 108 -17.84 -8.30 -4.47
N GLN A 109 -18.91 -9.09 -4.53
CA GLN A 109 -20.02 -9.00 -3.58
C GLN A 109 -19.58 -9.18 -2.10
N PRO A 110 -18.70 -10.12 -1.74
CA PRO A 110 -18.24 -10.25 -0.36
C PRO A 110 -17.48 -9.02 0.15
N ILE A 111 -16.72 -8.34 -0.72
CA ILE A 111 -16.01 -7.10 -0.36
C ILE A 111 -17.05 -6.00 -0.12
N VAL A 112 -18.02 -5.87 -1.03
CA VAL A 112 -19.12 -4.89 -0.93
C VAL A 112 -19.92 -5.11 0.35
N ASP A 113 -20.27 -6.36 0.66
CA ASP A 113 -21.01 -6.71 1.89
C ASP A 113 -20.20 -6.43 3.16
N ALA A 114 -18.86 -6.38 3.07
CA ALA A 114 -17.97 -6.09 4.20
C ALA A 114 -17.72 -4.58 4.41
N GLN A 115 -18.08 -3.72 3.45
CA GLN A 115 -17.78 -2.28 3.49
C GLN A 115 -18.34 -1.60 4.76
N ASP A 116 -19.59 -1.88 5.12
CA ASP A 116 -20.22 -1.32 6.32
C ASP A 116 -19.50 -1.80 7.61
N GLY A 117 -19.05 -3.06 7.61
CA GLY A 117 -18.31 -3.64 8.74
C GLY A 117 -16.96 -2.95 8.95
N PHE A 118 -16.19 -2.75 7.88
CA PHE A 118 -14.92 -2.02 7.94
C PHE A 118 -15.10 -0.54 8.27
N SER A 119 -16.11 0.12 7.73
CA SER A 119 -16.45 1.51 8.09
C SER A 119 -16.76 1.61 9.58
N LYS A 120 -17.54 0.66 10.11
CA LYS A 120 -17.88 0.65 11.53
C LYS A 120 -16.66 0.43 12.42
N VAL A 121 -15.76 -0.47 12.04
CA VAL A 121 -14.51 -0.71 12.78
C VAL A 121 -13.63 0.54 12.75
N ASN A 122 -13.49 1.20 11.60
CA ASN A 122 -12.73 2.43 11.49
C ASN A 122 -13.29 3.51 12.42
N GLU A 123 -14.62 3.75 12.39
CA GLU A 123 -15.27 4.69 13.31
C GLU A 123 -14.96 4.41 14.78
N LEU A 124 -15.00 3.14 15.20
CA LEU A 124 -14.73 2.75 16.57
C LEU A 124 -13.27 3.04 16.97
N VAL A 125 -12.31 2.75 16.09
CA VAL A 125 -10.90 3.04 16.35
C VAL A 125 -10.60 4.53 16.36
N GLN A 126 -11.18 5.30 15.44
CA GLN A 126 -11.03 6.75 15.43
C GLN A 126 -11.58 7.37 16.72
N GLN A 127 -12.70 6.87 17.23
CA GLN A 127 -13.22 7.29 18.55
C GLN A 127 -12.23 7.00 19.69
N GLN A 128 -11.54 5.86 19.65
CA GLN A 128 -10.52 5.53 20.66
C GLN A 128 -9.26 6.39 20.52
N ALA A 129 -8.84 6.70 19.29
CA ALA A 129 -7.75 7.62 19.00
C ALA A 129 -8.05 9.03 19.51
N ASP A 130 -9.24 9.56 19.21
CA ASP A 130 -9.71 10.85 19.72
C ASP A 130 -9.75 10.87 21.25
N ALA A 131 -10.25 9.79 21.87
CA ALA A 131 -10.33 9.66 23.32
C ALA A 131 -8.94 9.72 23.98
N ILE A 132 -7.95 8.95 23.49
CA ILE A 132 -6.58 8.99 24.06
C ILE A 132 -5.88 10.33 23.78
N ASN A 133 -6.14 10.93 22.62
CA ASN A 133 -5.59 12.24 22.24
C ASN A 133 -6.12 13.38 23.12
N ALA A 134 -7.36 13.26 23.62
CA ALA A 134 -8.00 14.25 24.49
C ALA A 134 -7.62 14.16 25.98
N LEU A 135 -6.89 13.10 26.40
CA LEU A 135 -6.48 12.93 27.80
C LEU A 135 -5.46 14.00 28.23
N PRO A 136 -5.47 14.40 29.51
CA PRO A 136 -4.48 15.34 30.04
C PRO A 136 -3.08 14.73 30.02
N GLN A 137 -2.06 15.55 29.73
CA GLN A 137 -0.69 15.07 29.69
C GLN A 137 -0.19 14.70 31.11
N PRO A 138 0.30 13.47 31.34
CA PRO A 138 0.77 13.06 32.67
C PRO A 138 2.06 13.77 33.10
N HIS A 139 2.23 13.98 34.40
CA HIS A 139 3.42 14.61 34.98
C HIS A 139 4.48 13.59 35.40
N VAL A 140 4.05 12.41 35.88
CA VAL A 140 4.94 11.34 36.34
C VAL A 140 5.56 10.66 35.14
N GLY A 141 6.90 10.69 35.06
CA GLY A 141 7.64 10.22 33.88
C GLY A 141 7.26 8.82 33.40
N VAL A 142 7.02 7.87 34.31
CA VAL A 142 6.61 6.50 33.95
C VAL A 142 5.21 6.47 33.32
N VAL A 143 4.27 7.25 33.86
CA VAL A 143 2.89 7.34 33.33
C VAL A 143 2.91 8.07 31.99
N ARG A 144 3.67 9.16 31.89
CA ARG A 144 3.83 9.92 30.66
C ARG A 144 4.41 9.07 29.54
N SER A 145 5.47 8.31 29.79
CA SER A 145 6.06 7.43 28.78
C SER A 145 5.12 6.32 28.33
N ALA A 146 4.31 5.75 29.24
CA ALA A 146 3.30 4.76 28.89
C ALA A 146 2.16 5.39 28.07
N TYR A 147 1.73 6.60 28.44
CA TYR A 147 0.73 7.38 27.71
C TYR A 147 1.20 7.74 26.30
N GLU A 148 2.42 8.25 26.15
CA GLU A 148 2.99 8.60 24.84
C GLU A 148 3.08 7.36 23.93
N GLN A 149 3.53 6.22 24.46
CA GLN A 149 3.56 4.96 23.72
C GLN A 149 2.16 4.47 23.34
N GLY A 150 1.21 4.46 24.27
CA GLY A 150 -0.17 4.03 23.99
C GLY A 150 -0.83 4.92 22.94
N LYS A 151 -0.65 6.25 23.06
CA LYS A 151 -1.12 7.25 22.11
C LYS A 151 -0.53 7.01 20.71
N GLU A 152 0.77 6.82 20.61
CA GLU A 152 1.45 6.55 19.34
C GLU A 152 0.93 5.27 18.68
N GLN A 153 0.78 4.18 19.45
CA GLN A 153 0.30 2.89 18.92
C GLN A 153 -1.14 2.97 18.44
N ILE A 154 -2.04 3.61 19.21
CA ILE A 154 -3.45 3.73 18.84
C ILE A 154 -3.61 4.61 17.61
N ASN A 155 -2.88 5.74 17.52
CA ASN A 155 -2.92 6.58 16.32
C ASN A 155 -2.40 5.81 15.10
N LYS A 156 -1.33 5.02 15.22
CA LYS A 156 -0.87 4.15 14.11
C LYS A 156 -1.91 3.14 13.67
N VAL A 157 -2.64 2.52 14.61
CA VAL A 157 -3.73 1.58 14.30
C VAL A 157 -4.90 2.31 13.65
N ALA A 158 -5.23 3.51 14.12
CA ALA A 158 -6.26 4.36 13.52
C ALA A 158 -5.92 4.73 12.07
N ASP A 159 -4.71 5.23 11.83
CA ASP A 159 -4.22 5.58 10.49
C ASP A 159 -4.23 4.36 9.55
N MET A 160 -3.77 3.20 10.05
CA MET A 160 -3.78 1.96 9.28
C MET A 160 -5.21 1.51 8.94
N LEU A 161 -6.13 1.52 9.90
CA LEU A 161 -7.52 1.10 9.66
C LEU A 161 -8.28 2.09 8.78
N ASP A 162 -7.95 3.38 8.83
CA ASP A 162 -8.50 4.37 7.94
C ASP A 162 -8.09 4.09 6.48
N GLN A 163 -6.81 3.79 6.26
CA GLN A 163 -6.30 3.37 4.96
C GLN A 163 -6.95 2.06 4.46
N VAL A 164 -7.04 1.05 5.34
CA VAL A 164 -7.69 -0.24 4.99
C VAL A 164 -9.16 -0.02 4.66
N ASN A 165 -9.89 0.76 5.45
CA ASN A 165 -11.27 1.09 5.17
C ASN A 165 -11.39 1.79 3.81
N GLY A 166 -10.57 2.82 3.56
CA GLY A 166 -10.52 3.51 2.27
C GLY A 166 -10.33 2.54 1.10
N MET A 167 -9.37 1.61 1.21
CA MET A 167 -9.14 0.59 0.18
C MET A 167 -10.35 -0.34 -0.02
N VAL A 168 -10.99 -0.81 1.06
CA VAL A 168 -12.20 -1.65 0.98
C VAL A 168 -13.38 -0.90 0.35
N GLN A 169 -13.51 0.40 0.62
CA GLN A 169 -14.52 1.24 -0.02
C GLN A 169 -14.24 1.44 -1.51
N ALA A 170 -12.97 1.60 -1.89
CA ALA A 170 -12.57 1.90 -3.25
C ALA A 170 -12.58 0.67 -4.17
N MET A 171 -12.01 -0.45 -3.70
CA MET A 171 -11.63 -1.60 -4.52
C MET A 171 -12.76 -2.10 -5.45
N PRO A 172 -14.03 -2.23 -5.01
CA PRO A 172 -15.11 -2.62 -5.93
C PRO A 172 -15.28 -1.68 -7.13
N LYS A 173 -15.25 -0.37 -6.91
CA LYS A 173 -15.36 0.64 -7.98
C LYS A 173 -14.20 0.51 -8.96
N LEU A 174 -13.00 0.29 -8.42
CA LEU A 174 -11.78 0.16 -9.22
C LEU A 174 -11.78 -1.06 -10.09
N LEU A 175 -12.44 -2.12 -9.62
CA LEU A 175 -12.63 -3.36 -10.35
C LEU A 175 -13.91 -3.34 -11.19
N GLY A 176 -14.48 -2.16 -11.43
CA GLY A 176 -15.58 -1.95 -12.36
C GLY A 176 -16.97 -2.34 -11.84
N GLN A 177 -17.22 -2.22 -10.53
CA GLN A 177 -18.56 -2.45 -9.95
C GLN A 177 -19.63 -1.56 -10.61
N ASP A 178 -19.31 -0.30 -10.89
CA ASP A 178 -20.24 0.69 -11.44
C ASP A 178 -20.17 0.79 -12.97
N GLY A 179 -19.33 -0.02 -13.61
CA GLY A 179 -19.15 -0.09 -15.06
C GLY A 179 -17.71 -0.40 -15.47
N PRO A 180 -17.47 -0.68 -16.76
CA PRO A 180 -16.13 -0.99 -17.25
C PRO A 180 -15.15 0.15 -17.03
N ARG A 181 -13.93 -0.18 -16.58
CA ARG A 181 -12.79 0.75 -16.44
C ARG A 181 -11.61 0.26 -17.27
N THR A 182 -10.80 1.19 -17.76
CA THR A 182 -9.54 0.93 -18.45
C THR A 182 -8.40 1.71 -17.80
N TYR A 183 -7.37 1.01 -17.32
CA TYR A 183 -6.16 1.63 -16.80
C TYR A 183 -5.01 1.46 -17.80
N LEU A 184 -4.21 2.50 -17.98
CA LEU A 184 -2.93 2.38 -18.69
C LEU A 184 -1.93 1.69 -17.75
N LEU A 185 -1.41 0.53 -18.16
CA LEU A 185 -0.32 -0.14 -17.47
C LEU A 185 1.02 0.34 -18.05
N VAL A 186 1.94 0.72 -17.17
CA VAL A 186 3.26 1.21 -17.56
C VAL A 186 4.34 0.37 -16.89
N ALA A 187 5.09 -0.38 -17.69
CA ALA A 187 6.21 -1.17 -17.19
C ALA A 187 7.50 -0.36 -17.29
N GLN A 188 8.18 -0.18 -16.16
CA GLN A 188 9.42 0.57 -16.06
C GLN A 188 10.64 -0.34 -15.86
N THR A 189 11.82 0.22 -16.10
CA THR A 189 13.09 -0.38 -15.68
C THR A 189 13.88 0.59 -14.81
N THR A 190 14.02 0.28 -13.53
CA THR A 190 14.77 1.10 -12.56
C THR A 190 16.29 1.03 -12.74
N SER A 191 16.76 0.11 -13.59
CA SER A 191 18.18 0.02 -14.00
C SER A 191 18.64 1.23 -14.85
N GLU A 192 17.70 1.94 -15.47
CA GLU A 192 17.90 3.21 -16.18
C GLU A 192 17.10 4.28 -15.43
N GLN A 193 17.75 4.96 -14.50
CA GLN A 193 17.04 5.65 -13.44
C GLN A 193 16.35 6.93 -13.92
N ARG A 194 15.13 7.16 -13.45
CA ARG A 194 14.43 8.44 -13.53
C ARG A 194 14.03 8.90 -12.12
N SER A 195 13.78 10.19 -11.91
CA SER A 195 13.46 10.73 -10.58
C SER A 195 12.17 10.14 -9.99
N GLY A 196 11.18 9.87 -10.84
CA GLY A 196 9.93 9.23 -10.50
C GLY A 196 9.94 7.69 -10.61
N GLY A 197 11.11 7.05 -10.80
CA GLY A 197 11.21 5.59 -10.93
C GLY A 197 12.26 5.15 -11.95
N GLY A 198 11.81 4.55 -13.04
CA GLY A 198 12.65 4.06 -14.13
C GLY A 198 12.27 4.60 -15.50
N LEU A 199 13.07 4.25 -16.50
CA LEU A 199 12.73 4.43 -17.90
C LEU A 199 11.50 3.59 -18.26
N VAL A 200 10.54 4.15 -19.01
CA VAL A 200 9.37 3.40 -19.49
C VAL A 200 9.80 2.44 -20.59
N GLY A 201 9.62 1.13 -20.35
CA GLY A 201 9.98 0.06 -21.28
C GLY A 201 8.83 -0.31 -22.23
N SER A 202 7.61 -0.40 -21.70
CA SER A 202 6.42 -0.75 -22.46
C SER A 202 5.15 -0.22 -21.80
N LEU A 203 4.08 -0.14 -22.60
CA LEU A 203 2.76 0.30 -22.17
C LEU A 203 1.71 -0.71 -22.64
N GLY A 204 0.77 -1.05 -21.79
CA GLY A 204 -0.39 -1.88 -22.11
C GLY A 204 -1.63 -1.31 -21.45
N THR A 205 -2.75 -2.02 -21.53
CA THR A 205 -3.97 -1.61 -20.82
C THR A 205 -4.49 -2.74 -19.95
N MET A 206 -5.16 -2.38 -18.86
CA MET A 206 -5.90 -3.30 -18.03
C MET A 206 -7.37 -2.88 -18.05
N GLN A 207 -8.22 -3.72 -18.61
CA GLN A 207 -9.66 -3.55 -18.54
C GLN A 207 -10.21 -4.30 -17.34
N VAL A 208 -11.16 -3.69 -16.66
CA VAL A 208 -11.89 -4.31 -15.57
C VAL A 208 -13.37 -4.04 -15.69
N ASP A 209 -14.19 -5.06 -15.51
CA ASP A 209 -15.65 -4.96 -15.60
C ASP A 209 -16.28 -5.92 -14.57
N ASN A 210 -16.85 -5.35 -13.52
CA ASN A 210 -17.47 -6.08 -12.40
C ASN A 210 -16.62 -7.27 -11.89
N GLY A 211 -15.34 -7.00 -11.63
CA GLY A 211 -14.37 -7.98 -11.13
C GLY A 211 -13.77 -8.88 -12.20
N ASN A 212 -14.21 -8.79 -13.46
CA ASN A 212 -13.53 -9.46 -14.57
C ASN A 212 -12.37 -8.59 -15.06
N ILE A 213 -11.14 -9.08 -14.86
CA ILE A 213 -9.92 -8.33 -15.14
C ILE A 213 -9.25 -8.95 -16.36
N SER A 214 -8.91 -8.11 -17.34
CA SER A 214 -8.22 -8.50 -18.57
C SER A 214 -7.07 -7.55 -18.81
N VAL A 215 -5.90 -8.12 -19.09
CA VAL A 215 -4.70 -7.37 -19.44
C VAL A 215 -4.52 -7.46 -20.95
N GLY A 216 -4.45 -6.31 -21.59
CA GLY A 216 -4.18 -6.20 -23.02
C GLY A 216 -2.72 -6.48 -23.36
N GLU A 217 -2.43 -6.46 -24.65
CA GLU A 217 -1.06 -6.57 -25.15
C GLU A 217 -0.21 -5.38 -24.65
N PHE A 218 1.04 -5.66 -24.30
CA PHE A 218 2.03 -4.62 -24.02
C PHE A 218 2.74 -4.25 -25.32
N HIS A 219 2.91 -2.96 -25.54
CA HIS A 219 3.58 -2.37 -26.69
C HIS A 219 4.91 -1.76 -26.27
N SER A 220 5.95 -1.98 -27.07
CA SER A 220 7.30 -1.48 -26.78
C SER A 220 7.32 0.05 -26.83
N ASN A 221 8.09 0.68 -25.94
CA ASN A 221 8.31 2.13 -25.97
C ASN A 221 8.77 2.66 -27.35
N LYS A 222 9.41 1.81 -28.16
CA LYS A 222 9.88 2.09 -29.52
C LYS A 222 8.75 2.54 -30.45
N GLU A 223 7.55 1.99 -30.25
CA GLU A 223 6.36 2.27 -31.04
C GLU A 223 5.80 3.69 -30.77
N PHE A 224 6.15 4.28 -29.63
CA PHE A 224 5.65 5.60 -29.19
C PHE A 224 6.65 6.75 -29.44
N LEU A 225 7.90 6.46 -29.84
CA LEU A 225 8.96 7.49 -29.95
C LEU A 225 8.66 8.60 -30.96
N THR A 226 7.81 8.32 -31.96
CA THR A 226 7.45 9.30 -32.99
C THR A 226 6.26 10.18 -32.61
N LEU A 227 5.64 9.94 -31.45
CA LEU A 227 4.45 10.66 -30.97
C LEU A 227 4.78 11.98 -30.24
N GLY A 228 6.06 12.30 -30.13
CA GLY A 228 6.57 13.53 -29.52
C GLY A 228 6.61 13.48 -27.99
N GLU A 229 6.83 14.64 -27.39
CA GLU A 229 6.97 14.84 -25.94
C GLU A 229 5.69 15.42 -25.29
N SER A 230 5.66 15.44 -23.95
CA SER A 230 4.54 16.00 -23.17
C SER A 230 4.96 16.92 -22.01
N ALA A 231 6.24 17.34 -21.99
CA ALA A 231 6.76 18.26 -20.99
C ALA A 231 6.43 19.74 -21.30
N THR A 232 6.40 20.54 -20.24
CA THR A 232 6.28 22.00 -20.23
C THR A 232 7.63 22.67 -20.47
N ALA A 233 7.62 23.97 -20.76
CA ALA A 233 8.86 24.74 -20.91
C ALA A 233 9.68 24.75 -19.61
N GLU A 234 9.03 24.84 -18.45
CA GLU A 234 9.67 24.79 -17.14
C GLU A 234 10.33 23.44 -16.87
N GLU A 235 9.68 22.33 -17.23
CA GLU A 235 10.26 20.99 -17.14
C GLU A 235 11.48 20.85 -18.06
N HIS A 236 11.42 21.38 -19.29
CA HIS A 236 12.58 21.42 -20.18
C HIS A 236 13.72 22.28 -19.64
N ASP A 237 13.42 23.43 -19.01
CA ASP A 237 14.44 24.32 -18.46
C ASP A 237 15.24 23.63 -17.35
N VAL A 238 14.59 22.83 -16.50
CA VAL A 238 15.25 22.00 -15.46
C VAL A 238 16.22 20.98 -16.06
N PHE A 239 15.89 20.43 -17.23
CA PHE A 239 16.67 19.41 -17.94
C PHE A 239 17.27 19.94 -19.24
N SER A 240 17.71 21.19 -19.26
CA SER A 240 18.29 21.83 -20.45
C SER A 240 19.81 21.66 -20.56
N ASP A 241 20.53 21.65 -19.43
CA ASP A 241 21.98 21.45 -19.30
C ASP A 241 22.31 21.09 -17.82
N PRO A 242 23.24 20.16 -17.50
CA PRO A 242 24.06 19.32 -18.38
C PRO A 242 23.39 18.02 -18.83
N LEU A 243 22.17 17.73 -18.37
CA LEU A 243 21.44 16.51 -18.69
C LEU A 243 20.18 16.86 -19.49
N TYR A 244 20.22 16.61 -20.80
CA TYR A 244 19.09 16.84 -21.70
C TYR A 244 18.10 15.67 -21.67
N PHE A 245 16.85 15.88 -21.25
CA PHE A 245 15.81 14.85 -21.35
C PHE A 245 14.91 15.12 -22.55
N SER A 246 14.63 14.07 -23.31
CA SER A 246 13.80 14.19 -24.52
C SER A 246 12.32 14.33 -24.20
N PHE A 247 11.91 13.91 -22.99
CA PHE A 247 10.51 13.83 -22.58
C PHE A 247 9.59 13.12 -23.59
N ASP A 248 10.15 12.27 -24.46
CA ASP A 248 9.38 11.21 -25.09
C ASP A 248 8.96 10.18 -24.04
N VAL A 249 8.18 9.17 -24.45
CA VAL A 249 7.58 8.18 -23.54
C VAL A 249 8.57 7.59 -22.53
N ARG A 250 9.84 7.42 -22.91
CA ARG A 250 10.89 6.80 -22.08
C ARG A 250 11.27 7.66 -20.88
N ASP A 251 11.17 8.97 -21.04
CA ASP A 251 11.72 9.98 -20.13
C ASP A 251 10.66 10.65 -19.26
N LEU A 252 9.39 10.28 -19.36
CA LEU A 252 8.30 10.96 -18.65
C LEU A 252 8.43 10.90 -17.13
N PHE A 253 9.07 9.87 -16.58
CA PHE A 253 9.38 9.77 -15.14
C PHE A 253 10.59 10.63 -14.70
N ALA A 254 11.17 11.45 -15.58
CA ALA A 254 12.25 12.36 -15.19
C ALA A 254 11.79 13.39 -14.14
N VAL A 255 10.47 13.63 -14.03
CA VAL A 255 9.83 14.36 -12.93
C VAL A 255 9.42 13.39 -11.82
N PRO A 256 9.58 13.75 -10.53
CA PRO A 256 9.24 12.86 -9.41
C PRO A 256 7.75 12.84 -9.06
N ASP A 257 6.96 13.76 -9.62
CA ASP A 257 5.52 13.87 -9.38
C ASP A 257 4.74 12.94 -10.33
N PHE A 258 4.08 11.93 -9.76
CA PHE A 258 3.37 10.95 -10.57
C PHE A 258 2.04 11.46 -11.11
N SER A 259 1.35 12.38 -10.43
CA SER A 259 0.14 12.99 -10.97
C SER A 259 0.47 13.69 -12.29
N ARG A 260 1.55 14.46 -12.29
CA ARG A 260 2.09 15.08 -13.51
C ARG A 260 2.53 14.03 -14.54
N THR A 261 3.19 12.96 -14.09
CA THR A 261 3.62 11.87 -14.98
C THR A 261 2.44 11.15 -15.63
N ALA A 262 1.33 10.93 -14.91
CA ALA A 262 0.13 10.28 -15.41
C ALA A 262 -0.55 11.12 -16.50
N GLU A 263 -0.61 12.45 -16.34
CA GLU A 263 -1.06 13.37 -17.40
C GLU A 263 -0.17 13.30 -18.65
N MET A 264 1.15 13.28 -18.44
CA MET A 264 2.15 13.18 -19.51
C MET A 264 2.02 11.86 -20.28
N LEU A 265 1.81 10.75 -19.57
CA LEU A 265 1.59 9.42 -20.13
C LEU A 265 0.28 9.36 -20.91
N ASN A 266 -0.82 9.85 -20.35
CA ASN A 266 -2.11 9.91 -21.05
C ASN A 266 -1.97 10.73 -22.35
N THR A 267 -1.28 11.88 -22.28
CA THR A 267 -1.05 12.72 -23.46
C THR A 267 -0.33 11.98 -24.59
N VAL A 268 0.70 11.18 -24.27
CA VAL A 268 1.41 10.36 -25.27
C VAL A 268 0.56 9.18 -25.74
N TRP A 269 -0.14 8.50 -24.81
CA TRP A 269 -1.03 7.38 -25.11
C TRP A 269 -2.14 7.75 -26.11
N GLN A 270 -2.79 8.91 -25.91
CA GLN A 270 -3.86 9.40 -26.80
C GLN A 270 -3.37 9.74 -28.22
N ARG A 271 -2.06 9.86 -28.44
CA ARG A 271 -1.48 10.07 -29.78
C ARG A 271 -1.15 8.76 -30.49
N SER A 272 -1.15 7.63 -29.77
CA SER A 272 -0.81 6.32 -30.31
C SER A 272 -1.95 5.72 -31.13
N GLU A 273 -1.66 4.71 -31.95
CA GLU A 273 -2.69 3.97 -32.67
C GLU A 273 -3.54 3.04 -31.78
N TYR A 274 -3.12 2.86 -30.53
CA TYR A 274 -3.81 2.05 -29.51
C TYR A 274 -4.72 2.90 -28.61
N ALA A 275 -4.81 4.20 -28.86
CA ALA A 275 -5.51 5.16 -28.01
C ALA A 275 -6.95 4.71 -27.71
N CYS A 276 -7.28 4.77 -26.42
CA CYS A 276 -8.61 4.60 -25.87
C CYS A 276 -8.76 5.52 -24.66
N ASP A 277 -10.00 5.77 -24.25
CA ASP A 277 -10.24 6.48 -22.99
C ASP A 277 -9.72 5.62 -21.84
N ILE A 278 -8.93 6.24 -20.96
CA ILE A 278 -8.37 5.59 -19.77
C ILE A 278 -8.91 6.30 -18.52
N ASP A 279 -9.28 5.51 -17.52
CA ASP A 279 -9.74 5.96 -16.20
C ASP A 279 -8.58 6.27 -15.26
N GLY A 280 -7.38 5.76 -15.55
CA GLY A 280 -6.20 5.99 -14.72
C GLY A 280 -4.94 5.37 -15.29
N VAL A 281 -3.87 5.47 -14.50
CA VAL A 281 -2.53 4.94 -14.82
C VAL A 281 -2.02 4.12 -13.65
N ILE A 282 -1.49 2.93 -13.95
CA ILE A 282 -0.78 2.07 -13.00
C ILE A 282 0.63 1.84 -13.54
N ALA A 283 1.65 2.17 -12.75
CA ALA A 283 3.03 1.94 -13.14
C ALA A 283 3.71 0.94 -12.20
N ILE A 284 4.44 -0.01 -12.79
CA ILE A 284 5.09 -1.12 -12.08
C ILE A 284 6.51 -1.31 -12.60
N ASP A 285 7.34 -1.97 -11.80
CA ASP A 285 8.71 -2.31 -12.16
C ASP A 285 9.06 -3.78 -11.80
N PRO A 286 10.29 -4.25 -12.07
CA PRO A 286 10.67 -5.63 -11.81
C PRO A 286 10.58 -6.11 -10.36
N LEU A 287 10.56 -5.21 -9.38
CA LEU A 287 10.37 -5.59 -7.99
C LEU A 287 8.91 -5.90 -7.71
N PHE A 288 8.00 -5.06 -8.22
CA PHE A 288 6.58 -5.36 -8.17
C PHE A 288 6.32 -6.74 -8.80
N ILE A 289 6.92 -7.00 -9.96
CA ILE A 289 6.83 -8.29 -10.64
C ILE A 289 7.38 -9.41 -9.75
N GLN A 290 8.55 -9.24 -9.12
CA GLN A 290 9.12 -10.23 -8.20
C GLN A 290 8.21 -10.54 -7.01
N GLU A 291 7.62 -9.52 -6.39
CA GLU A 291 6.68 -9.70 -5.29
C GLU A 291 5.44 -10.49 -5.73
N MET A 292 4.91 -10.17 -6.92
CA MET A 292 3.78 -10.93 -7.47
C MET A 292 4.15 -12.36 -7.83
N VAL A 293 5.36 -12.63 -8.34
CA VAL A 293 5.87 -14.00 -8.53
C VAL A 293 5.94 -14.73 -7.19
N ARG A 294 6.37 -14.07 -6.11
CA ARG A 294 6.39 -14.69 -4.77
C ARG A 294 4.99 -15.09 -4.29
N ILE A 295 3.99 -14.26 -4.57
CA ILE A 295 2.61 -14.48 -4.14
C ILE A 295 1.91 -15.54 -5.02
N ASN A 296 2.13 -15.50 -6.34
CA ASN A 296 1.42 -16.32 -7.31
C ASN A 296 2.10 -17.68 -7.59
N GLY A 297 3.39 -17.78 -7.28
CA GLY A 297 4.23 -18.92 -7.59
C GLY A 297 5.18 -18.66 -8.77
N ASP A 298 6.19 -19.52 -8.85
CA ASP A 298 7.28 -19.39 -9.80
C ASP A 298 6.80 -19.45 -11.27
N ILE A 299 7.43 -18.63 -12.12
CA ILE A 299 7.18 -18.61 -13.57
C ILE A 299 8.33 -19.34 -14.26
N THR A 300 8.03 -20.30 -15.15
CA THR A 300 9.04 -20.98 -15.97
C THR A 300 9.00 -20.43 -17.39
N LEU A 301 10.11 -19.84 -17.84
CA LEU A 301 10.27 -19.36 -19.21
C LEU A 301 10.49 -20.54 -20.18
N ASP A 302 10.22 -20.33 -21.47
CA ASP A 302 10.35 -21.35 -22.53
C ASP A 302 11.75 -21.98 -22.64
N ASN A 303 12.78 -21.27 -22.19
CA ASN A 303 14.16 -21.74 -22.17
C ASN A 303 14.49 -22.60 -20.92
N GLY A 304 13.51 -22.83 -20.04
CA GLY A 304 13.63 -23.59 -18.78
C GLY A 304 14.14 -22.78 -17.58
N GLN A 305 14.40 -21.48 -17.75
CA GLN A 305 14.74 -20.61 -16.64
C GLN A 305 13.52 -20.38 -15.73
N VAL A 306 13.71 -20.49 -14.42
CA VAL A 306 12.66 -20.29 -13.42
C VAL A 306 12.85 -18.94 -12.73
N LEU A 307 11.82 -18.11 -12.82
CA LEU A 307 11.69 -16.85 -12.11
C LEU A 307 10.93 -17.10 -10.81
N THR A 308 11.54 -16.71 -9.69
CA THR A 308 11.04 -16.91 -8.35
C THR A 308 10.89 -15.58 -7.63
N GLY A 309 10.26 -15.59 -6.44
CA GLY A 309 10.21 -14.44 -5.56
C GLY A 309 11.58 -13.90 -5.10
N ASP A 310 12.68 -14.58 -5.40
CA ASP A 310 14.02 -14.20 -4.94
C ASP A 310 14.95 -13.72 -6.06
N ASN A 311 14.67 -14.07 -7.32
CA ASN A 311 15.59 -13.83 -8.44
C ASN A 311 15.00 -12.97 -9.58
N THR A 312 13.69 -12.73 -9.57
CA THR A 312 12.99 -12.14 -10.72
C THR A 312 13.48 -10.73 -11.01
N ALA A 313 13.61 -9.88 -9.99
CA ALA A 313 14.06 -8.51 -10.17
C ALA A 313 15.53 -8.47 -10.66
N GLU A 314 16.41 -9.28 -10.09
CA GLU A 314 17.81 -9.38 -10.53
C GLU A 314 17.93 -9.83 -11.98
N PHE A 315 17.13 -10.82 -12.36
CA PHE A 315 17.12 -11.29 -13.74
C PHE A 315 16.68 -10.19 -14.70
N MET A 316 15.54 -9.54 -14.43
CA MET A 316 14.99 -8.52 -15.32
C MET A 316 15.84 -7.25 -15.35
N LEU A 317 16.41 -6.82 -14.24
CA LEU A 317 17.20 -5.59 -14.18
C LEU A 317 18.64 -5.77 -14.70
N ASN A 318 19.14 -6.99 -14.80
CA ASN A 318 20.55 -7.23 -15.15
C ASN A 318 20.84 -8.53 -15.90
N GLY A 319 20.32 -9.66 -15.42
CA GLY A 319 20.63 -10.98 -15.96
C GLY A 319 20.26 -11.13 -17.43
N ILE A 320 19.08 -10.63 -17.80
CA ILE A 320 18.52 -10.74 -19.14
C ILE A 320 19.41 -10.05 -20.20
N TYR A 321 19.98 -8.89 -19.86
CA TYR A 321 20.85 -8.11 -20.74
C TYR A 321 22.22 -8.75 -21.00
N LYS A 322 22.63 -9.71 -20.16
CA LYS A 322 23.90 -10.44 -20.31
C LYS A 322 23.74 -11.74 -21.07
N ALA A 323 22.54 -12.34 -21.02
CA ALA A 323 22.28 -13.69 -21.45
C ALA A 323 21.52 -13.78 -22.79
N PHE A 324 20.82 -12.72 -23.20
CA PHE A 324 19.92 -12.75 -24.35
C PHE A 324 20.16 -11.58 -25.32
N ASP A 325 19.87 -11.83 -26.60
CA ASP A 325 19.87 -10.80 -27.64
C ASP A 325 18.74 -9.78 -27.41
N PRO A 326 18.89 -8.51 -27.83
CA PRO A 326 17.93 -7.44 -27.57
C PRO A 326 16.47 -7.77 -27.91
N ASP A 327 16.21 -8.40 -29.05
CA ASP A 327 14.84 -8.73 -29.49
C ASP A 327 14.18 -9.80 -28.59
N THR A 328 14.98 -10.64 -27.92
CA THR A 328 14.47 -11.66 -26.98
C THR A 328 14.21 -11.07 -25.60
N GLN A 329 14.86 -9.95 -25.26
CA GLN A 329 14.67 -9.28 -23.97
C GLN A 329 13.24 -8.74 -23.87
N ASP A 330 12.80 -7.96 -24.86
CA ASP A 330 11.47 -7.33 -24.90
C ASP A 330 10.36 -8.39 -24.78
N MET A 331 10.47 -9.49 -25.54
CA MET A 331 9.52 -10.61 -25.51
C MET A 331 9.39 -11.24 -24.10
N TYR A 332 10.50 -11.45 -23.39
CA TYR A 332 10.43 -12.01 -22.03
C TYR A 332 9.87 -11.00 -21.03
N PHE A 333 10.15 -9.70 -21.18
CA PHE A 333 9.55 -8.68 -20.33
C PHE A 333 8.02 -8.67 -20.47
N GLU A 334 7.53 -8.65 -21.70
CA GLU A 334 6.09 -8.69 -22.00
C GLU A 334 5.45 -9.97 -21.48
N TYR A 335 6.05 -11.13 -21.74
CA TYR A 335 5.55 -12.41 -21.23
C TYR A 335 5.47 -12.44 -19.71
N VAL A 336 6.51 -12.00 -19.01
CA VAL A 336 6.55 -12.01 -17.54
C VAL A 336 5.55 -11.01 -16.97
N ALA A 337 5.42 -9.82 -17.56
CA ALA A 337 4.44 -8.82 -17.13
C ALA A 337 3.01 -9.35 -17.29
N SER A 338 2.65 -9.91 -18.45
CA SER A 338 1.34 -10.52 -18.68
C SER A 338 1.08 -11.69 -17.72
N ALA A 339 2.02 -12.63 -17.58
CA ALA A 339 1.86 -13.78 -16.70
C ALA A 339 1.69 -13.39 -15.23
N VAL A 340 2.41 -12.35 -14.77
CA VAL A 340 2.25 -11.80 -13.43
C VAL A 340 0.88 -11.15 -13.25
N MET A 341 0.44 -10.33 -14.21
CA MET A 341 -0.83 -9.61 -14.08
C MET A 341 -2.03 -10.56 -14.17
N ASP A 342 -2.01 -11.55 -15.07
CA ASP A 342 -3.03 -12.60 -15.15
C ASP A 342 -3.05 -13.46 -13.88
N GLY A 343 -1.84 -13.78 -13.38
CA GLY A 343 -1.66 -14.53 -12.15
C GLY A 343 -2.15 -13.78 -10.92
N ALA A 344 -1.97 -12.46 -10.84
CA ALA A 344 -2.30 -11.64 -9.67
C ALA A 344 -3.77 -11.74 -9.28
N PHE A 345 -4.67 -11.86 -10.25
CA PHE A 345 -6.11 -11.89 -9.99
C PHE A 345 -6.73 -13.29 -10.04
N SER A 346 -5.96 -14.29 -10.45
CA SER A 346 -6.42 -15.68 -10.53
C SER A 346 -6.43 -16.37 -9.16
N ASN A 347 -7.38 -17.29 -8.94
CA ASN A 347 -7.51 -18.08 -7.69
C ASN A 347 -7.51 -17.21 -6.41
N MET A 348 -8.22 -16.07 -6.43
CA MET A 348 -8.18 -15.13 -5.33
C MET A 348 -8.74 -15.74 -4.03
N THR A 349 -7.95 -15.61 -2.97
CA THR A 349 -8.30 -15.88 -1.58
C THR A 349 -8.09 -14.62 -0.75
N MET A 350 -8.65 -14.57 0.46
CA MET A 350 -8.43 -13.43 1.36
C MET A 350 -6.94 -13.28 1.70
N ASP A 351 -6.24 -14.40 1.91
CA ASP A 351 -4.80 -14.38 2.20
C ASP A 351 -4.00 -13.77 1.05
N LYS A 352 -4.34 -14.14 -0.19
CA LYS A 352 -3.67 -13.62 -1.39
C LYS A 352 -3.97 -12.14 -1.57
N MET A 353 -5.23 -11.74 -1.38
CA MET A 353 -5.63 -10.33 -1.44
C MET A 353 -4.89 -9.48 -0.41
N MET A 354 -4.77 -9.95 0.83
CA MET A 354 -4.01 -9.28 1.89
C MET A 354 -2.52 -9.19 1.56
N GLN A 355 -1.92 -10.26 1.03
CA GLN A 355 -0.52 -10.24 0.58
C GLN A 355 -0.29 -9.22 -0.55
N ILE A 356 -1.21 -9.14 -1.52
CA ILE A 356 -1.13 -8.16 -2.61
C ILE A 356 -1.28 -6.73 -2.06
N ALA A 357 -2.26 -6.48 -1.19
CA ALA A 357 -2.47 -5.17 -0.58
C ALA A 357 -1.24 -4.71 0.23
N GLN A 358 -0.67 -5.61 1.04
CA GLN A 358 0.56 -5.36 1.79
C GLN A 358 1.75 -5.08 0.87
N ALA A 359 1.89 -5.88 -0.20
CA ALA A 359 2.93 -5.66 -1.20
C ALA A 359 2.78 -4.30 -1.89
N MET A 360 1.56 -3.92 -2.30
CA MET A 360 1.28 -2.62 -2.92
C MET A 360 1.63 -1.44 -2.00
N GLY A 361 1.31 -1.53 -0.70
CA GLY A 361 1.70 -0.50 0.28
C GLY A 361 3.22 -0.34 0.37
N SER A 362 3.93 -1.45 0.60
CA SER A 362 5.40 -1.48 0.72
C SER A 362 6.10 -1.03 -0.59
N LEU A 363 5.64 -1.52 -1.74
CA LEU A 363 6.18 -1.16 -3.04
C LEU A 363 5.88 0.29 -3.40
N SER A 364 4.72 0.81 -3.01
CA SER A 364 4.40 2.23 -3.15
C SER A 364 5.38 3.08 -2.35
N GLU A 365 5.59 2.80 -1.06
CA GLU A 365 6.60 3.48 -0.24
C GLU A 365 7.99 3.46 -0.90
N GLY A 366 8.36 2.30 -1.47
CA GLY A 366 9.60 2.12 -2.21
C GLY A 366 9.62 2.72 -3.62
N ARG A 367 8.52 3.32 -4.11
CA ARG A 367 8.42 3.90 -5.46
C ARG A 367 8.57 2.87 -6.60
N HIS A 368 8.05 1.67 -6.35
CA HIS A 368 8.04 0.48 -7.22
C HIS A 368 6.63 0.08 -7.70
N PHE A 369 5.61 0.70 -7.13
CA PHE A 369 4.22 0.62 -7.55
C PHE A 369 3.62 2.02 -7.49
N TYR A 370 2.91 2.41 -8.54
CA TYR A 370 2.17 3.66 -8.59
C TYR A 370 0.77 3.42 -9.13
N ALA A 371 -0.18 4.19 -8.61
CA ALA A 371 -1.54 4.20 -9.13
C ALA A 371 -2.14 5.61 -9.05
N TYR A 372 -2.81 6.02 -10.12
CA TYR A 372 -3.47 7.31 -10.25
C TYR A 372 -4.79 7.15 -11.00
N THR A 373 -5.85 7.79 -10.52
CA THR A 373 -7.17 7.85 -11.16
C THR A 373 -7.45 9.25 -11.69
N PHE A 374 -8.07 9.34 -12.86
CA PHE A 374 -8.60 10.59 -13.44
C PHE A 374 -10.00 10.93 -12.90
N HIS A 375 -10.60 10.09 -12.05
CA HIS A 375 -11.89 10.34 -11.41
C HIS A 375 -11.71 11.04 -10.06
N GLU A 376 -12.21 12.26 -9.93
CA GLU A 376 -12.06 13.09 -8.72
C GLU A 376 -12.68 12.43 -7.48
N ASP A 377 -13.79 11.70 -7.63
CA ASP A 377 -14.48 11.02 -6.52
C ASP A 377 -13.74 9.76 -6.02
N GLU A 378 -12.71 9.32 -6.74
CA GLU A 378 -11.87 8.18 -6.38
C GLU A 378 -10.47 8.61 -5.92
N ALA A 379 -10.12 9.88 -6.05
CA ALA A 379 -8.76 10.36 -5.84
C ALA A 379 -8.26 10.16 -4.39
N GLU A 380 -9.16 10.19 -3.42
CA GLU A 380 -8.86 9.90 -2.01
C GLU A 380 -8.26 8.50 -1.82
N TYR A 381 -8.68 7.54 -2.65
CA TYR A 381 -8.28 6.14 -2.51
C TYR A 381 -7.02 5.74 -3.30
N PHE A 382 -6.53 6.62 -4.17
CA PHE A 382 -5.27 6.43 -4.91
C PHE A 382 -4.24 7.44 -4.44
N GLN A 383 -4.49 8.71 -4.73
CA GLN A 383 -3.62 9.82 -4.38
C GLN A 383 -3.58 9.97 -2.86
N GLY A 384 -4.74 9.97 -2.19
CA GLY A 384 -4.83 10.08 -0.72
C GLY A 384 -4.27 8.87 0.03
N ALA A 385 -4.42 7.66 -0.53
CA ALA A 385 -3.77 6.44 -0.04
C ALA A 385 -2.24 6.41 -0.28
N GLY A 386 -1.69 7.45 -0.91
CA GLY A 386 -0.25 7.57 -1.15
C GLY A 386 0.28 6.69 -2.27
N PHE A 387 -0.56 6.14 -3.15
CA PHE A 387 -0.15 5.37 -4.33
C PHE A 387 0.33 6.25 -5.49
N ALA A 388 -0.08 7.52 -5.54
CA ALA A 388 0.46 8.43 -6.53
C ALA A 388 1.90 8.85 -6.21
N LYS A 389 2.30 9.02 -4.94
CA LYS A 389 3.66 9.51 -4.58
C LYS A 389 4.01 10.84 -5.27
N ASN A 390 3.10 11.80 -5.17
CA ASN A 390 3.29 13.18 -5.64
C ASN A 390 4.51 13.84 -4.98
N ALA A 391 4.96 14.96 -5.57
CA ALA A 391 5.96 15.79 -4.90
C ALA A 391 5.36 16.36 -3.59
N PRO A 392 6.18 16.52 -2.53
CA PRO A 392 5.70 17.13 -1.29
C PRO A 392 5.16 18.55 -1.54
N ASP A 393 3.96 18.83 -1.06
CA ASP A 393 3.23 20.09 -1.27
C ASP A 393 2.76 20.77 0.04
N SER A 394 3.05 20.16 1.19
CA SER A 394 2.66 20.68 2.51
C SER A 394 3.48 21.91 2.91
N GLU A 395 2.82 23.07 3.02
CA GLU A 395 3.42 24.29 3.56
C GLU A 395 3.70 24.20 5.07
N THR A 396 2.91 23.39 5.80
CA THR A 396 2.99 23.25 7.26
C THR A 396 3.99 22.19 7.72
N ASP A 397 4.29 21.22 6.86
CA ASP A 397 5.28 20.16 7.10
C ASP A 397 6.13 19.95 5.83
N PRO A 398 7.10 20.86 5.57
CA PRO A 398 7.86 20.82 4.33
C PRO A 398 8.85 19.66 4.31
N GLU A 399 8.82 18.87 3.24
CA GLU A 399 9.77 17.78 3.02
C GLU A 399 10.83 18.15 1.97
N VAL A 400 12.00 17.49 2.04
CA VAL A 400 13.07 17.62 1.05
C VAL A 400 13.34 16.26 0.42
N GLY A 401 13.06 16.13 -0.88
CA GLY A 401 13.39 14.95 -1.67
C GLY A 401 14.75 15.08 -2.36
N ILE A 402 15.53 13.99 -2.38
CA ILE A 402 16.72 13.86 -3.21
C ILE A 402 16.42 12.84 -4.31
N TYR A 403 16.38 13.32 -5.56
CA TYR A 403 16.06 12.50 -6.71
C TYR A 403 17.26 12.34 -7.63
N MET A 404 17.30 11.22 -8.36
CA MET A 404 18.38 10.89 -9.28
C MET A 404 17.80 10.61 -10.66
N ASN A 405 18.45 11.18 -11.67
CA ASN A 405 18.14 10.96 -13.08
C ASN A 405 19.41 10.49 -13.79
N GLU A 406 19.28 9.46 -14.63
CA GLU A 406 20.33 8.99 -15.51
C GLU A 406 19.87 9.15 -16.97
N GLN A 407 20.49 10.07 -17.72
CA GLN A 407 20.14 10.26 -19.13
C GLN A 407 20.60 9.08 -20.01
N ASN A 408 21.69 8.40 -19.63
CA ASN A 408 22.24 7.32 -20.45
C ASN A 408 21.42 6.04 -20.28
N ALA A 409 21.23 5.30 -21.37
CA ALA A 409 20.51 4.03 -21.38
C ALA A 409 21.45 2.86 -21.01
N SER A 410 22.16 2.97 -19.89
CA SER A 410 23.39 2.17 -19.67
C SER A 410 23.23 1.00 -18.70
N LYS A 411 22.08 0.88 -18.03
CA LYS A 411 21.83 -0.09 -16.95
C LYS A 411 22.75 0.08 -15.74
N LEU A 412 23.51 1.18 -15.66
CA LEU A 412 24.43 1.45 -14.56
C LEU A 412 23.69 1.64 -13.24
N GLY A 413 22.43 2.07 -13.27
CA GLY A 413 21.58 2.19 -12.09
C GLY A 413 21.55 0.92 -11.23
N TRP A 414 21.57 -0.26 -11.86
CA TRP A 414 21.63 -1.56 -11.15
C TRP A 414 22.86 -1.72 -10.25
N TYR A 415 24.00 -1.14 -10.64
CA TYR A 415 25.25 -1.28 -9.89
C TYR A 415 25.45 -0.19 -8.83
N LEU A 416 24.56 0.80 -8.75
CA LEU A 416 24.64 1.87 -7.78
C LEU A 416 24.15 1.39 -6.41
N GLN A 417 25.04 1.39 -5.42
CA GLN A 417 24.67 1.20 -4.03
C GLN A 417 24.50 2.55 -3.36
N ARG A 418 23.38 2.75 -2.66
CA ARG A 418 23.10 3.97 -1.93
C ARG A 418 23.19 3.70 -0.43
N PHE A 419 23.83 4.61 0.29
CA PHE A 419 23.96 4.54 1.74
C PHE A 419 23.52 5.87 2.33
N GLN A 420 22.51 5.85 3.19
CA GLN A 420 22.23 6.96 4.10
C GLN A 420 22.90 6.59 5.44
N TYR A 421 23.69 7.49 6.02
CA TYR A 421 24.47 7.23 7.23
C TYR A 421 23.58 6.65 8.36
N GLY A 422 23.72 5.35 8.64
CA GLY A 422 23.10 4.68 9.81
C GLY A 422 22.22 3.47 9.50
N HIS A 423 21.62 3.38 8.31
CA HIS A 423 20.78 2.24 7.92
C HIS A 423 20.98 1.91 6.42
N PRO A 424 21.29 0.65 6.05
CA PRO A 424 21.27 0.26 4.66
C PRO A 424 19.82 0.27 4.15
N TYR A 425 19.53 1.13 3.18
CA TYR A 425 18.34 1.00 2.34
C TYR A 425 18.82 0.58 0.95
N ARG A 426 18.37 -0.58 0.49
CA ARG A 426 18.33 -0.86 -0.93
C ARG A 426 16.94 -0.46 -1.42
N LEU A 427 16.87 0.35 -2.46
CA LEU A 427 15.72 0.31 -3.37
C LEU A 427 15.98 -0.93 -4.22
N GLN A 428 15.68 -2.10 -3.64
CA GLN A 428 15.94 -3.39 -4.28
C GLN A 428 14.67 -4.04 -4.67
#